data_AF-A0RPP6-F1
#
_entry.id   AF-A0RPP6-F1
#
_cell.length_a   1.000
_cell.length_b   1.000
_cell.length_c   1.000
_cell.angle_alpha   90.00
_cell.angle_beta   90.00
_cell.angle_gamma   90.00
#
_symmetry.space_group_name_H-M   'P 1'
#
loop_
_entity.id
_entity.type
_entity.pdbx_description
1 polymer ?
#
loop_
_entity_poly.entity_id
_entity_poly.type
_entity_poly.pdbx_seq_one_letter_code
_entity_poly.pdbx_strand_id
1 'polypeptide(L)'
;MSVKERILNDIKEAMKSKDNFRRDTLRMISSAFKQIEVDERITLSDERIFAILQTEIKRRNESASQYKAGGREDLEQKELEEVNIISSYLPTQLSDCELEEKLQNLISKNNFASIKDLGALMKVAKEELGASCDGKRMSDCAKKMLTK
;
A
#
# COMPACT_ATOMS: atom_id res chain seq x y z
N MET A 1 1.29 12.61 15.11
CA MET A 1 0.65 13.18 13.91
C MET A 1 0.31 12.01 13.01
N SER A 2 -0.96 11.87 12.64
CA SER A 2 -1.43 10.80 11.75
C SER A 2 -0.82 10.95 10.35
N VAL A 3 -0.87 9.88 9.56
CA VAL A 3 -0.37 9.89 8.18
C VAL A 3 -1.20 10.86 7.33
N LYS A 4 -2.51 10.91 7.58
CA LYS A 4 -3.41 11.88 6.94
C LYS A 4 -2.99 13.32 7.20
N GLU A 5 -2.72 13.67 8.47
CA GLU A 5 -2.27 15.00 8.84
C GLU A 5 -0.92 15.34 8.19
N ARG A 6 0.00 14.35 8.11
CA ARG A 6 1.28 14.51 7.40
C ARG A 6 1.07 14.85 5.94
N ILE A 7 0.24 14.10 5.22
CA ILE A 7 -0.08 14.37 3.82
C ILE A 7 -0.68 15.78 3.65
N LEU A 8 -1.60 16.19 4.52
CA LEU A 8 -2.20 17.53 4.47
C LEU A 8 -1.20 18.66 4.71
N ASN A 9 -0.23 18.46 5.61
CA ASN A 9 0.83 19.43 5.85
C ASN A 9 1.83 19.49 4.69
N ASP A 10 2.23 18.34 4.14
CA ASP A 10 3.11 18.27 2.98
C ASP A 10 2.47 18.90 1.72
N ILE A 11 1.14 18.84 1.56
CA ILE A 11 0.43 19.60 0.51
C ILE A 11 0.67 21.11 0.68
N LYS A 12 0.59 21.62 1.91
CA LYS A 12 0.84 23.05 2.18
C LYS A 12 2.30 23.41 1.92
N GLU A 13 3.24 22.54 2.28
CA GLU A 13 4.66 22.75 2.02
C GLU A 13 4.98 22.71 0.52
N ALA A 14 4.37 21.79 -0.23
CA ALA A 14 4.49 21.73 -1.69
C ALA A 14 3.94 23.01 -2.35
N MET A 15 2.85 23.57 -1.82
CA MET A 15 2.34 24.87 -2.28
C MET A 15 3.33 26.02 -2.02
N LYS A 16 3.98 26.05 -0.84
CA LYS A 16 4.96 27.09 -0.49
C LYS A 16 6.24 27.00 -1.33
N SER A 17 6.73 25.79 -1.56
CA SER A 17 7.93 25.49 -2.35
C SER A 17 7.69 25.52 -3.86
N LYS A 18 6.43 25.68 -4.30
CA LYS A 18 5.99 25.61 -5.71
C LYS A 18 6.27 24.25 -6.37
N ASP A 19 6.35 23.19 -5.57
CA ASP A 19 6.40 21.81 -6.04
C ASP A 19 5.00 21.36 -6.49
N ASN A 20 4.66 21.71 -7.74
CA ASN A 20 3.36 21.40 -8.32
C ASN A 20 3.13 19.89 -8.44
N PHE A 21 4.18 19.12 -8.77
CA PHE A 21 4.06 17.68 -8.98
C PHE A 21 3.72 16.95 -7.69
N ARG A 22 4.46 17.21 -6.60
CA ARG A 22 4.15 16.67 -5.28
C ARG A 22 2.78 17.13 -4.79
N ARG A 23 2.46 18.42 -4.95
CA ARG A 23 1.15 18.97 -4.55
C ARG A 23 0.00 18.22 -5.21
N ASP A 24 0.06 18.03 -6.53
CA ASP A 24 -1.04 17.46 -7.30
C ASP A 24 -1.19 15.95 -7.00
N THR A 25 -0.06 15.24 -6.87
CA THR A 25 -0.03 13.83 -6.43
C THR A 25 -0.71 13.66 -5.07
N LEU A 26 -0.29 14.45 -4.08
CA LEU A 26 -0.82 14.35 -2.71
C LEU A 26 -2.29 14.78 -2.62
N ARG A 27 -2.72 15.77 -3.41
CA ARG A 27 -4.13 16.18 -3.48
C ARG A 27 -5.01 15.07 -4.03
N MET A 28 -4.57 14.37 -5.08
CA MET A 28 -5.33 13.27 -5.66
C MET A 28 -5.52 12.13 -4.64
N ILE A 29 -4.47 11.80 -3.89
CA ILE A 29 -4.54 10.83 -2.79
C ILE A 29 -5.46 11.31 -1.67
N SER A 30 -5.34 12.58 -1.24
CA SER A 30 -6.21 13.15 -0.21
C SER A 30 -7.68 13.18 -0.63
N SER A 31 -7.97 13.36 -1.91
CA SER A 31 -9.33 13.27 -2.46
C SER A 31 -9.85 11.83 -2.40
N ALA A 32 -9.03 10.83 -2.72
CA ALA A 32 -9.43 9.42 -2.60
C ALA A 32 -9.76 9.05 -1.14
N PHE A 33 -8.97 9.54 -0.18
CA PHE A 33 -9.30 9.39 1.24
C PHE A 33 -10.65 10.01 1.58
N LYS A 34 -10.87 11.25 1.16
CA LYS A 34 -12.11 11.96 1.45
C LYS A 34 -13.32 11.27 0.83
N GLN A 35 -13.18 10.74 -0.38
CA GLN A 35 -14.22 9.97 -1.05
C GLN A 35 -14.64 8.77 -0.21
N ILE A 36 -13.68 7.96 0.27
CA ILE A 36 -13.96 6.78 1.10
C ILE A 36 -14.62 7.18 2.43
N GLU A 37 -14.14 8.24 3.08
CA GLU A 37 -14.76 8.74 4.32
C GLU A 37 -16.22 9.15 4.14
N VAL A 38 -16.54 9.77 2.99
CA VAL A 38 -17.90 10.19 2.65
C VAL A 38 -18.78 8.99 2.32
N ASP A 39 -18.29 8.09 1.47
CA ASP A 39 -19.03 6.94 0.97
C ASP A 39 -19.32 5.93 2.10
N GLU A 40 -18.32 5.63 2.92
CA GLU A 40 -18.45 4.68 4.04
C GLU A 40 -18.92 5.35 5.35
N ARG A 41 -19.00 6.69 5.39
CA ARG A 41 -19.33 7.49 6.59
C ARG A 41 -18.43 7.16 7.79
N ILE A 42 -17.12 7.05 7.54
CA ILE A 42 -16.11 6.74 8.54
C ILE A 42 -15.04 7.83 8.61
N THR A 43 -14.26 7.80 9.68
CA THR A 43 -12.94 8.46 9.73
C THR A 43 -11.88 7.40 9.45
N LEU A 44 -10.97 7.66 8.52
CA LEU A 44 -9.93 6.69 8.20
C LEU A 44 -8.93 6.56 9.34
N SER A 45 -8.65 5.32 9.74
CA SER A 45 -7.48 4.99 10.53
C SER A 45 -6.22 4.99 9.67
N ASP A 46 -5.04 5.11 10.29
CA ASP A 46 -3.76 5.03 9.58
C ASP A 46 -3.61 3.68 8.86
N GLU A 47 -4.09 2.57 9.44
CA GLU A 47 -4.11 1.26 8.78
C GLU A 47 -4.92 1.25 7.48
N ARG A 48 -6.11 1.87 7.50
CA ARG A 48 -6.94 1.98 6.29
C ARG A 48 -6.26 2.87 5.25
N ILE A 49 -5.60 3.94 5.69
CA ILE A 49 -4.81 4.81 4.81
C ILE A 49 -3.68 4.04 4.15
N PHE A 50 -2.90 3.25 4.90
CA PHE A 50 -1.81 2.45 4.33
C PHE A 50 -2.32 1.47 3.27
N ALA A 51 -3.46 0.82 3.51
CA ALA A 51 -4.08 -0.06 2.52
C ALA A 51 -4.49 0.69 1.24
N ILE A 52 -5.03 1.91 1.37
CA ILE A 52 -5.37 2.75 0.22
C ILE A 52 -4.11 3.17 -0.54
N LEU A 53 -3.06 3.61 0.16
CA LEU A 53 -1.80 4.01 -0.45
C LEU A 53 -1.14 2.86 -1.22
N GLN A 54 -1.13 1.64 -0.66
CA GLN A 54 -0.64 0.45 -1.36
C GLN A 54 -1.44 0.16 -2.63
N THR A 55 -2.77 0.31 -2.59
CA THR A 55 -3.64 0.14 -3.76
C THR A 55 -3.31 1.18 -4.84
N GLU A 56 -3.11 2.44 -4.43
CA GLU A 56 -2.77 3.54 -5.32
C GLU A 56 -1.37 3.38 -5.94
N ILE A 57 -0.39 2.85 -5.20
CA ILE A 57 0.94 2.50 -5.74
C ILE A 57 0.80 1.39 -6.79
N LYS A 58 0.04 0.35 -6.49
CA LYS A 58 -0.14 -0.76 -7.41
C LYS A 58 -0.77 -0.32 -8.73
N ARG A 59 -1.82 0.49 -8.67
CA ARG A 59 -2.48 1.07 -9.84
C ARG A 59 -1.50 1.85 -10.71
N ARG A 60 -0.62 2.65 -10.11
CA ARG A 60 0.40 3.41 -10.84
C ARG A 60 1.48 2.52 -11.46
N ASN A 61 1.93 1.48 -10.76
CA ASN A 61 2.85 0.50 -11.34
C ASN A 61 2.23 -0.25 -12.54
N GLU A 62 0.95 -0.58 -12.48
CA GLU A 62 0.20 -1.16 -13.59
C GLU A 62 0.10 -0.16 -14.77
N SER A 63 -0.23 1.11 -14.51
CA SER A 63 -0.22 2.18 -15.51
C SER A 63 1.16 2.39 -16.14
N ALA A 64 2.21 2.44 -15.33
CA ALA A 64 3.60 2.59 -15.77
C ALA A 64 3.99 1.48 -16.74
N SER A 65 3.65 0.23 -16.40
CA SER A 65 3.88 -0.94 -17.26
C SER A 65 3.13 -0.84 -18.59
N GLN A 66 1.89 -0.34 -18.59
CA GLN A 66 1.10 -0.12 -19.80
C GLN A 66 1.68 1.00 -20.66
N TYR A 67 2.10 2.12 -20.06
CA TYR A 67 2.75 3.22 -20.80
C TYR A 67 4.07 2.78 -21.42
N LYS A 68 4.88 2.02 -20.68
CA LYS A 68 6.11 1.41 -21.21
C LYS A 68 5.81 0.52 -22.41
N ALA A 69 4.82 -0.37 -22.30
CA ALA A 69 4.42 -1.24 -23.40
C ALA A 69 3.92 -0.45 -24.64
N GLY A 70 3.34 0.74 -24.42
CA GLY A 70 2.93 1.67 -25.47
C GLY A 70 4.02 2.63 -25.98
N GLY A 71 5.28 2.49 -25.54
CA GLY A 71 6.38 3.37 -25.93
C GLY A 71 6.30 4.80 -25.36
N ARG A 72 5.55 5.00 -24.28
CA ARG A 72 5.35 6.29 -23.59
C ARG A 72 6.16 6.36 -22.31
N GLU A 73 7.48 6.34 -22.45
CA GLU A 73 8.43 6.40 -21.31
C GLU A 73 8.27 7.68 -20.48
N ASP A 74 7.82 8.78 -21.09
CA ASP A 74 7.49 10.03 -20.39
C ASP A 74 6.38 9.83 -19.34
N LEU A 75 5.36 9.03 -19.67
CA LEU A 75 4.26 8.73 -18.78
C LEU A 75 4.62 7.62 -17.79
N GLU A 76 5.44 6.64 -18.20
CA GLU A 76 6.02 5.66 -17.28
C GLU A 76 6.77 6.34 -16.14
N GLN A 77 7.71 7.23 -16.48
CA GLN A 77 8.52 7.94 -15.49
C GLN A 77 7.65 8.75 -14.54
N LYS A 78 6.63 9.44 -15.07
CA LYS A 78 5.69 10.20 -14.25
C LYS A 78 4.98 9.30 -13.22
N GLU A 79 4.45 8.15 -13.63
CA GLU A 79 3.78 7.20 -12.73
C GLU A 79 4.74 6.68 -11.65
N LEU A 80 6.00 6.36 -12.02
CA LEU A 80 7.02 5.90 -11.08
C LEU A 80 7.45 6.98 -10.09
N GLU A 81 7.53 8.24 -10.51
CA GLU A 81 7.78 9.36 -9.59
C GLU A 81 6.63 9.55 -8.60
N GLU A 82 5.39 9.42 -9.04
CA GLU A 82 4.23 9.44 -8.13
C GLU A 82 4.29 8.28 -7.12
N VAL A 83 4.68 7.06 -7.57
CA VAL A 83 4.90 5.89 -6.69
C VAL A 83 5.95 6.20 -5.62
N ASN A 84 7.06 6.85 -5.98
CA ASN A 84 8.11 7.20 -5.02
C ASN A 84 7.61 8.19 -3.96
N ILE A 85 6.83 9.19 -4.36
CA ILE A 85 6.22 10.15 -3.42
C ILE A 85 5.29 9.41 -2.46
N ILE A 86 4.39 8.57 -2.98
CA ILE A 86 3.39 7.88 -2.17
C ILE A 86 4.05 6.88 -1.20
N SER A 87 5.06 6.16 -1.67
CA SER A 87 5.81 5.18 -0.88
C SER A 87 6.49 5.81 0.34
N SER A 88 6.82 7.10 0.30
CA SER A 88 7.42 7.82 1.44
C SER A 88 6.48 8.00 2.66
N TYR A 89 5.19 7.71 2.49
CA TYR A 89 4.17 7.74 3.55
C TYR A 89 3.82 6.36 4.09
N LEU A 90 4.31 5.29 3.47
CA LEU A 90 4.16 3.94 3.99
C LEU A 90 5.26 3.63 5.02
N PRO A 91 4.99 2.78 6.02
CA PRO A 91 6.06 2.19 6.80
C PRO A 91 6.88 1.26 5.90
N THR A 92 8.10 0.94 6.36
CA THR A 92 9.02 0.05 5.65
C THR A 92 8.29 -1.20 5.15
N GLN A 93 8.25 -1.34 3.82
CA GLN A 93 7.62 -2.49 3.18
C GLN A 93 8.55 -3.68 3.25
N LEU A 94 8.00 -4.85 3.55
CA LEU A 94 8.73 -6.10 3.56
C LEU A 94 9.07 -6.52 2.14
N SER A 95 10.30 -6.97 1.93
CA SER A 95 10.70 -7.70 0.73
C SER A 95 9.96 -9.05 0.63
N ASP A 96 10.00 -9.71 -0.54
CA ASP A 96 9.31 -10.99 -0.72
C ASP A 96 9.86 -12.05 0.25
N CYS A 97 11.18 -12.07 0.42
CA CYS A 97 11.86 -12.98 1.35
C CYS A 97 11.46 -12.72 2.81
N GLU A 98 11.41 -11.45 3.24
CA GLU A 98 11.02 -11.11 4.62
C GLU A 98 9.55 -11.42 4.89
N LEU A 99 8.68 -11.18 3.91
CA LEU A 99 7.27 -11.55 4.00
C LEU A 99 7.10 -13.07 4.15
N GLU A 100 7.81 -13.84 3.32
CA GLU A 100 7.81 -15.30 3.39
C GLU A 100 8.32 -15.79 4.76
N GLU A 101 9.46 -15.30 5.25
CA GLU A 101 9.96 -15.69 6.57
C GLU A 101 8.98 -15.37 7.70
N LYS A 102 8.36 -14.18 7.66
CA LYS A 102 7.37 -13.78 8.67
C LYS A 102 6.14 -14.67 8.63
N LEU A 103 5.60 -14.96 7.44
CA LEU A 103 4.46 -15.85 7.28
C LEU A 103 4.79 -17.28 7.71
N GLN A 104 5.96 -17.81 7.36
CA GLN A 104 6.41 -19.13 7.78
C GLN A 104 6.53 -19.24 9.32
N ASN A 105 7.03 -18.19 9.96
CA ASN A 105 7.09 -18.10 11.42
C ASN A 105 5.68 -18.08 12.04
N LEU A 106 4.74 -17.34 11.45
CA LEU A 106 3.35 -17.30 11.91
C LEU A 106 2.65 -18.65 11.76
N ILE A 107 2.87 -19.34 10.63
CA ILE A 107 2.38 -20.69 10.38
C ILE A 107 2.89 -21.66 11.45
N SER A 108 4.20 -21.64 11.71
CA SER A 108 4.85 -22.54 12.66
C SER A 108 4.42 -22.26 14.10
N LYS A 109 4.28 -20.98 14.51
CA LYS A 109 3.84 -20.59 15.85
C LYS A 109 2.40 -20.99 16.16
N ASN A 110 1.52 -20.93 15.16
CA ASN A 110 0.09 -21.17 15.34
C ASN A 110 -0.35 -22.56 14.86
N ASN A 111 0.58 -23.40 14.42
CA ASN A 111 0.33 -24.73 13.86
C ASN A 111 -0.69 -24.74 12.71
N PHE A 112 -0.65 -23.70 11.85
CA PHE A 112 -1.46 -23.68 10.64
C PHE A 112 -0.87 -24.68 9.64
N ALA A 113 -1.72 -25.50 9.01
CA ALA A 113 -1.26 -26.59 8.15
C ALA A 113 -2.10 -26.77 6.88
N SER A 114 -3.22 -26.06 6.75
CA SER A 114 -4.13 -26.22 5.63
C SER A 114 -4.70 -24.89 5.14
N ILE A 115 -5.18 -24.87 3.89
CA ILE A 115 -5.99 -23.77 3.34
C ILE A 115 -7.17 -23.40 4.25
N LYS A 116 -7.69 -24.33 5.05
CA LYS A 116 -8.72 -24.05 6.06
C LYS A 116 -8.28 -22.99 7.08
N ASP A 117 -6.99 -22.91 7.35
CA ASP A 117 -6.39 -21.99 8.30
C ASP A 117 -6.07 -20.63 7.68
N LEU A 118 -6.23 -20.47 6.36
CA LEU A 118 -5.88 -19.23 5.65
C LEU A 118 -6.56 -18.00 6.27
N GLY A 119 -7.83 -18.13 6.66
CA GLY A 119 -8.55 -17.02 7.31
C GLY A 119 -7.95 -16.62 8.66
N ALA A 120 -7.54 -17.60 9.46
CA ALA A 120 -6.91 -17.37 10.76
C ALA A 120 -5.49 -16.81 10.61
N LEU A 121 -4.70 -17.36 9.68
CA LEU A 121 -3.36 -16.86 9.34
C LEU A 121 -3.42 -15.42 8.85
N MET A 122 -4.37 -15.08 7.96
CA MET A 122 -4.53 -13.71 7.47
C MET A 122 -4.92 -12.72 8.58
N LYS A 123 -5.69 -13.16 9.57
CA LYS A 123 -6.01 -12.31 10.74
C LYS A 123 -4.74 -11.97 11.53
N VAL A 124 -3.96 -12.97 11.91
CA VAL A 124 -2.71 -12.78 12.67
C VAL A 124 -1.68 -12.00 11.85
N ALA A 125 -1.54 -12.32 10.57
CA ALA A 125 -0.61 -11.64 9.68
C ALA A 125 -1.00 -10.17 9.46
N LYS A 126 -2.30 -9.84 9.43
CA LYS A 126 -2.76 -8.45 9.34
C LYS A 126 -2.48 -7.68 10.63
N GLU A 127 -2.59 -8.32 11.79
CA GLU A 127 -2.26 -7.74 13.09
C GLU A 127 -0.75 -7.47 13.22
N GLU A 128 0.12 -8.40 12.77
CA GLU A 128 1.58 -8.23 12.88
C GLU A 128 2.23 -7.46 11.72
N LEU A 129 1.70 -7.59 10.49
CA LEU A 129 2.37 -7.15 9.25
C LEU A 129 1.53 -6.19 8.40
N GLY A 130 0.30 -5.87 8.81
CA GLY A 130 -0.73 -5.28 7.94
C GLY A 130 -0.35 -3.98 7.24
N ALA A 131 0.49 -3.14 7.86
CA ALA A 131 0.96 -1.90 7.24
C ALA A 131 2.23 -2.08 6.39
N SER A 132 2.98 -3.15 6.64
CA SER A 132 4.28 -3.43 6.02
C SER A 132 4.19 -4.31 4.77
N CYS A 133 3.00 -4.79 4.41
CA CYS A 133 2.79 -5.54 3.17
C CYS A 133 1.37 -5.35 2.64
N ASP A 134 1.23 -5.33 1.30
CA ASP A 134 -0.07 -5.36 0.63
C ASP A 134 -0.87 -6.62 0.98
N GLY A 135 -2.17 -6.44 1.26
CA GLY A 135 -3.05 -7.53 1.68
C GLY A 135 -3.23 -8.61 0.62
N LYS A 136 -3.20 -8.27 -0.68
CA LYS A 136 -3.29 -9.26 -1.76
C LYS A 136 -1.98 -10.06 -1.84
N ARG A 137 -0.83 -9.40 -1.79
CA ARG A 137 0.50 -10.05 -1.76
C ARG A 137 0.65 -10.98 -0.56
N MET A 138 0.21 -10.54 0.62
CA MET A 138 0.17 -11.36 1.83
C MET A 138 -0.73 -12.60 1.64
N SER A 139 -1.93 -12.42 1.06
CA SER A 139 -2.88 -13.51 0.80
C SER A 139 -2.34 -14.52 -0.21
N ASP A 140 -1.76 -14.04 -1.31
CA ASP A 140 -1.20 -14.88 -2.36
C ASP A 140 -0.01 -15.70 -1.84
N CYS A 141 0.85 -15.09 -1.02
CA CYS A 141 1.99 -15.77 -0.39
C CYS A 141 1.53 -16.81 0.65
N ALA A 142 0.63 -16.42 1.56
CA ALA A 142 0.05 -17.32 2.55
C ALA A 142 -0.64 -18.54 1.91
N LYS A 143 -1.39 -18.32 0.83
CA LYS A 143 -2.04 -19.39 0.08
C LYS A 143 -1.03 -20.34 -0.56
N LYS A 144 0.05 -19.82 -1.16
CA LYS A 144 1.13 -20.66 -1.71
C LYS A 144 1.79 -21.54 -0.64
N MET A 145 1.99 -21.00 0.57
CA MET A 145 2.61 -21.74 1.68
C MET A 145 1.72 -22.85 2.25
N LEU A 146 0.41 -22.62 2.34
CA LEU A 146 -0.57 -23.58 2.89
C LEU A 146 -1.11 -24.60 1.87
N THR A 147 -0.75 -24.45 0.59
CA THR A 147 -1.14 -25.39 -0.49
C THR A 147 0.03 -26.31 -0.91
N LYS A 148 1.22 -26.09 -0.34
CA LYS A 148 2.32 -27.06 -0.42
C LYS A 148 2.01 -28.27 0.46
#